data_AF-A0A8S4BKH9-F1
#
_entry.id   AF-A0A8S4BKH9-F1
#
_cell.length_a   1.000
_cell.length_b   1.000
_cell.length_c   1.000
_cell.angle_alpha   90.00
_cell.angle_beta   90.00
_cell.angle_gamma   90.00
#
_symmetry.space_group_name_H-M   'P 1'
#
loop_
_entity.id
_entity.type
_entity.pdbx_description
1 polymer ?
#
loop_
_entity_poly.entity_id
_entity_poly.type
_entity_poly.pdbx_seq_one_letter_code
_entity_poly.pdbx_strand_id
1 'polypeptide(L)'
;MSGSDEPPHAPRIRALLPATEGENTGEIQVQWCAPSSSVSSYKVVVEGREGDALEFGEAVRQGLVGALEVGTKVCVEAVNAAGPSSPSEFSCKRTEGTL
;
A
#
# COMPACT_ATOMS: atom_id res chain seq x y z
N MET A 1 11.43 -17.40 -3.62
CA MET A 1 11.64 -16.26 -2.73
C MET A 1 12.97 -15.63 -3.11
N SER A 2 12.97 -14.37 -3.56
CA SER A 2 14.22 -13.60 -3.67
C SER A 2 14.80 -13.34 -2.29
N GLY A 3 16.13 -13.29 -2.19
CA GLY A 3 16.85 -13.03 -0.93
C GLY A 3 16.81 -11.56 -0.52
N SER A 4 17.41 -11.23 0.63
CA SER A 4 17.45 -9.86 1.18
C SER A 4 18.31 -8.86 0.40
N ASP A 5 19.11 -9.34 -0.56
CA ASP A 5 20.09 -8.56 -1.32
C ASP A 5 19.55 -8.03 -2.66
N GLU A 6 18.29 -8.33 -2.96
CA GLU A 6 17.56 -7.81 -4.11
C GLU A 6 16.26 -7.13 -3.62
N PRO A 7 15.84 -6.00 -4.23
CA PRO A 7 14.57 -5.39 -3.88
C PRO A 7 13.39 -6.39 -3.98
N PRO A 8 12.39 -6.30 -3.10
CA PRO A 8 11.26 -7.23 -3.14
C PRO A 8 10.47 -7.12 -4.45
N HIS A 9 9.74 -8.18 -4.80
CA HIS A 9 8.70 -8.04 -5.83
C HIS A 9 7.59 -7.15 -5.30
N ALA A 10 6.92 -6.42 -6.21
CA ALA A 10 5.82 -5.55 -5.80
C ALA A 10 4.66 -6.35 -5.16
N PRO A 11 4.05 -5.86 -4.07
CA PRO A 11 2.85 -6.45 -3.51
C PRO A 11 1.66 -6.24 -4.45
N ARG A 12 0.56 -6.95 -4.20
CA ARG A 12 -0.68 -6.78 -4.96
C ARG A 12 -1.75 -6.12 -4.09
N ILE A 13 -2.23 -4.95 -4.49
CA ILE A 13 -3.40 -4.34 -3.86
C ILE A 13 -4.62 -5.22 -4.19
N ARG A 14 -5.31 -5.66 -3.14
CA ARG A 14 -6.57 -6.40 -3.22
C ARG A 14 -7.76 -5.46 -3.25
N ALA A 15 -7.73 -4.41 -2.41
CA ALA A 15 -8.84 -3.47 -2.30
C ALA A 15 -8.39 -2.10 -1.78
N LEU A 16 -9.14 -1.08 -2.20
CA LEU A 16 -9.19 0.25 -1.60
C LEU A 16 -10.64 0.45 -1.17
N LEU A 17 -10.91 0.46 0.13
CA LEU A 17 -12.27 0.49 0.66
C LEU A 17 -12.42 1.67 1.62
N PRO A 18 -13.51 2.43 1.55
CA PRO A 18 -13.87 3.33 2.64
C PRO A 18 -14.10 2.53 3.91
N ALA A 19 -13.52 2.98 5.03
CA ALA A 19 -13.92 2.52 6.35
C ALA A 19 -15.35 3.04 6.61
N THR A 20 -16.24 2.13 7.01
CA THR A 20 -17.67 2.41 7.15
C THR A 20 -18.14 2.46 8.60
N GLU A 21 -17.26 2.17 9.56
CA GLU A 21 -17.60 2.07 10.97
C GLU A 21 -16.52 2.71 11.86
N GLY A 22 -16.95 3.23 13.01
CA GLY A 22 -16.07 3.81 14.01
C GLY A 22 -15.54 5.20 13.67
N GLU A 23 -14.53 5.64 14.41
CA GLU A 23 -13.94 6.99 14.29
C GLU A 23 -13.24 7.22 12.94
N ASN A 24 -12.88 6.15 12.23
CA ASN A 24 -12.20 6.21 10.93
C ASN A 24 -13.18 6.23 9.75
N THR A 25 -14.48 6.43 9.99
CA THR A 25 -15.49 6.42 8.93
C THR A 25 -15.16 7.47 7.86
N GLY A 26 -15.10 7.06 6.60
CA GLY A 26 -14.73 7.91 5.46
C GLY A 26 -13.24 7.92 5.11
N GLU A 27 -12.38 7.34 5.95
CA GLU A 27 -10.98 7.08 5.59
C GLU A 27 -10.87 5.92 4.60
N ILE A 28 -9.81 5.90 3.80
CA ILE A 28 -9.53 4.79 2.90
C ILE A 28 -8.64 3.77 3.60
N GLN A 29 -9.09 2.53 3.60
CA GLN A 29 -8.30 1.36 3.96
C GLN A 29 -7.76 0.70 2.69
N VAL A 30 -6.44 0.55 2.64
CA VAL A 30 -5.74 -0.24 1.62
C VAL A 30 -5.58 -1.66 2.14
N GLN A 31 -5.85 -2.66 1.31
CA GLN A 31 -5.57 -4.07 1.59
C GLN A 31 -4.68 -4.64 0.50
N TRP A 32 -3.66 -5.42 0.88
CA TRP A 32 -2.70 -6.00 -0.06
C TRP A 32 -2.28 -7.42 0.30
N CYS A 33 -1.79 -8.15 -0.70
CA CYS A 33 -1.15 -9.45 -0.53
C CYS A 33 0.38 -9.27 -0.51
N ALA A 34 1.04 -10.05 0.34
CA ALA A 34 2.50 -10.11 0.33
C ALA A 34 3.03 -10.75 -0.96
N PRO A 35 4.14 -10.26 -1.49
CA PRO A 35 4.86 -10.89 -2.59
C PRO A 35 5.60 -12.16 -2.13
N SER A 36 6.01 -13.01 -3.08
CA SER A 36 6.88 -14.17 -2.82
C SER A 36 8.37 -13.76 -2.80
N SER A 37 8.73 -12.87 -1.88
CA SER A 37 10.08 -12.31 -1.69
C SER A 37 10.31 -11.96 -0.22
N SER A 38 11.56 -11.76 0.19
CA SER A 38 11.88 -11.25 1.53
C SER A 38 11.39 -9.81 1.70
N VAL A 39 10.60 -9.55 2.75
CA VAL A 39 10.04 -8.23 3.08
C VAL A 39 10.28 -7.96 4.56
N SER A 40 10.69 -6.75 4.93
CA SER A 40 10.78 -6.30 6.32
C SER A 40 9.69 -5.28 6.69
N SER A 41 9.17 -4.54 5.72
CA SER A 41 8.08 -3.59 5.90
C SER A 41 7.36 -3.28 4.58
N TYR A 42 6.24 -2.59 4.68
CA TYR A 42 5.53 -2.00 3.55
C TYR A 42 5.45 -0.49 3.69
N LYS A 43 5.51 0.20 2.56
CA LYS A 43 5.22 1.64 2.47
C LYS A 43 3.96 1.84 1.67
N VAL A 44 3.08 2.71 2.14
CA VAL A 44 1.91 3.14 1.39
C VAL A 44 2.11 4.59 0.98
N VAL A 45 2.20 4.79 -0.33
CA VAL A 45 2.47 6.09 -0.96
C VAL A 45 1.18 6.59 -1.60
N VAL A 46 0.79 7.82 -1.25
CA VAL A 46 -0.40 8.48 -1.79
C VAL A 46 0.06 9.59 -2.72
N GLU A 47 -0.54 9.67 -3.92
CA GLU A 47 -0.27 10.71 -4.90
C GLU A 47 -0.49 12.11 -4.30
N GLY A 48 0.53 12.97 -4.37
CA GLY A 48 0.54 14.30 -3.76
C GLY A 48 0.92 14.32 -2.27
N ARG A 49 1.30 13.19 -1.67
CA ARG A 49 1.78 13.05 -0.28
C ARG A 49 3.01 12.15 -0.19
N GLU A 50 3.87 12.16 -1.21
CA GLU A 50 4.99 11.22 -1.33
C GLU A 50 6.01 11.34 -0.18
N GLY A 51 6.13 12.52 0.44
CA GLY A 51 6.99 12.76 1.61
C GLY A 51 6.46 12.17 2.93
N ASP A 52 5.18 11.80 2.99
CA ASP A 52 4.47 11.35 4.19
C ASP A 52 4.02 9.88 4.07
N ALA A 53 4.82 9.05 3.40
CA ALA A 53 4.51 7.64 3.22
C ALA A 53 4.32 6.92 4.57
N LEU A 54 3.24 6.14 4.67
CA LEU A 54 2.91 5.40 5.88
C LEU A 54 3.63 4.05 5.88
N GLU A 55 4.34 3.73 6.96
CA GLU A 55 5.08 2.49 7.10
C GLU A 55 4.32 1.45 7.94
N PHE A 56 4.32 0.21 7.47
CA PHE A 56 3.66 -0.92 8.12
C PHE A 56 4.62 -2.10 8.25
N GLY A 57 4.51 -2.86 9.35
CA GLY A 57 5.38 -4.02 9.59
C GLY A 57 5.18 -5.17 8.60
N GLU A 58 6.16 -6.06 8.52
CA GLU A 58 6.19 -7.23 7.60
C GLU A 58 4.93 -8.09 7.62
N ALA A 59 4.28 -8.29 8.77
CA ALA A 59 3.11 -9.15 8.89
C ALA A 59 1.78 -8.45 8.49
N VAL A 60 1.81 -7.14 8.29
CA VAL A 60 0.62 -6.33 8.03
C VAL A 60 0.18 -6.46 6.56
N ARG A 61 -1.13 -6.56 6.34
CA ARG A 61 -1.75 -6.71 5.01
C ARG A 61 -2.81 -5.64 4.71
N GLN A 62 -2.92 -4.66 5.59
CA GLN A 62 -3.88 -3.57 5.48
C GLN A 62 -3.42 -2.34 6.26
N GLY A 63 -3.85 -1.16 5.81
CA GLY A 63 -3.51 0.11 6.46
C GLY A 63 -4.51 1.19 6.11
N LEU A 64 -4.79 2.07 7.08
CA LEU A 64 -5.58 3.28 6.87
C LEU A 64 -4.67 4.38 6.35
N VAL A 65 -5.12 5.11 5.32
CA VAL A 65 -4.38 6.21 4.68
C VAL A 65 -5.10 7.56 4.81
N GLY A 66 -6.12 7.62 5.66
CA GLY A 66 -6.97 8.78 5.86
C GLY A 66 -7.97 9.01 4.71
N ALA A 67 -8.67 10.13 4.77
CA ALA A 67 -9.59 10.55 3.70
C ALA A 67 -8.83 10.96 2.44
N LEU A 68 -9.32 10.50 1.29
CA LEU A 68 -8.75 10.75 -0.04
C LEU A 68 -9.84 11.23 -1.00
N GLU A 69 -9.45 12.11 -1.93
CA GLU A 69 -10.32 12.50 -3.04
C GLU A 69 -10.50 11.33 -4.01
N VAL A 70 -11.64 11.30 -4.70
CA VAL A 70 -11.93 10.30 -5.74
C VAL A 70 -10.90 10.44 -6.87
N GLY A 71 -10.38 9.31 -7.34
CA GLY A 71 -9.36 9.26 -8.36
C GLY A 71 -7.93 9.37 -7.83
N THR A 72 -7.71 9.66 -6.53
CA THR A 72 -6.36 9.69 -5.93
C THR A 72 -5.68 8.32 -6.07
N LYS A 73 -4.44 8.30 -6.54
CA LYS A 73 -3.65 7.06 -6.68
C LYS A 73 -2.98 6.70 -5.36
N VAL A 74 -3.10 5.44 -4.97
CA VAL A 74 -2.42 4.84 -3.82
C VAL A 74 -1.57 3.66 -4.30
N CYS A 75 -0.31 3.62 -3.88
CA CYS A 75 0.62 2.56 -4.18
C CYS A 75 1.12 1.89 -2.89
N VAL A 76 1.35 0.59 -2.93
CA VAL A 76 2.02 -0.16 -1.86
C VAL A 76 3.37 -0.66 -2.38
N GLU A 77 4.42 -0.38 -1.63
CA GLU A 77 5.77 -0.86 -1.89
C GLU A 77 6.15 -1.87 -0.81
N ALA A 78 6.73 -3.00 -1.20
CA ALA A 78 7.37 -3.91 -0.27
C ALA A 78 8.83 -3.49 -0.10
N VAL A 79 9.35 -3.50 1.12
CA VAL A 79 10.70 -3.00 1.44
C VAL A 79 11.51 -4.10 2.11
N ASN A 80 12.78 -4.20 1.76
CA ASN A 80 13.79 -4.96 2.50
C ASN A 80 15.13 -4.17 2.56
N ALA A 81 16.22 -4.83 2.98
CA ALA A 81 17.54 -4.22 3.09
C ALA A 81 18.11 -3.69 1.76
N ALA A 82 17.71 -4.24 0.62
CA ALA A 82 18.11 -3.78 -0.71
C ALA A 82 17.27 -2.61 -1.23
N GLY A 83 16.17 -2.26 -0.55
CA GLY A 83 15.32 -1.11 -0.88
C GLY A 83 13.85 -1.48 -1.15
N PRO A 84 13.06 -0.53 -1.69
CA PRO A 84 11.67 -0.74 -2.04
C PRO A 84 11.51 -1.46 -3.39
N SER A 85 10.43 -2.22 -3.51
CA SER A 85 9.97 -2.77 -4.78
C SER A 85 9.64 -1.66 -5.77
N SER A 86 9.93 -1.87 -7.06
CA SER A 86 9.45 -0.95 -8.11
C SER A 86 7.92 -0.97 -8.21
N PRO A 87 7.25 0.17 -8.46
CA PRO A 87 5.81 0.21 -8.69
C PRO A 87 5.37 -0.66 -9.88
N SER A 88 4.17 -1.22 -9.79
CA SER A 88 3.54 -1.99 -10.86
C SER A 88 2.06 -1.66 -10.99
N GLU A 89 1.44 -2.08 -12.10
CA GLU A 89 -0.01 -1.91 -12.32
C GLU A 89 -0.88 -2.58 -11.25
N PHE A 90 -0.36 -3.58 -10.54
CA PHE A 90 -1.08 -4.30 -9.49
C PHE A 90 -0.74 -3.82 -8.08
N SER A 91 0.33 -3.03 -7.93
CA SER A 91 0.73 -2.43 -6.64
C SER A 91 0.21 -1.01 -6.47
N CYS A 92 -0.39 -0.42 -7.51
CA CYS A 92 -1.02 0.89 -7.49
C CYS A 92 -2.49 0.81 -7.93
N LYS A 93 -3.39 1.50 -7.21
CA LYS A 93 -4.80 1.61 -7.58
C LYS A 93 -5.32 3.03 -7.30
N ARG A 94 -6.27 3.51 -8.11
CA ARG A 94 -6.97 4.78 -7.85
C ARG A 94 -8.23 4.54 -7.02
N THR A 95 -8.54 5.45 -6.12
CA THR A 95 -9.81 5.44 -5.37
C THR A 95 -10.98 5.58 -6.35
N GLU A 96 -11.98 4.74 -6.17
CA GLU A 96 -13.21 4.78 -6.97
C GLU A 96 -14.23 5.68 -6.26
N GLY A 97 -15.04 6.40 -7.02
CA GLY A 97 -16.18 7.12 -6.47
C GLY A 97 -17.33 6.17 -6.24
N THR A 98 -17.99 6.24 -5.08
CA THR A 98 -19.30 5.61 -4.89
C THR A 98 -20.30 6.34 -5.79
N LEU A 99 -20.85 5.64 -6.79
CA LEU A 99 -21.99 6.14 -7.58
C LEU A 99 -23.27 6.18 -6.75
#